data_AF-A0AAA9ZAV8-F1
#
_entry.id   AF-A0AAA9ZAV8-F1
#
_cell.length_a   1.000
_cell.length_b   1.000
_cell.length_c   1.000
_cell.angle_alpha   90.00
_cell.angle_beta   90.00
_cell.angle_gamma   90.00
#
_symmetry.space_group_name_H-M   'P 1'
#
loop_
_entity.id
_entity.type
_entity.pdbx_description
1 polymer ?
#
loop_
_entity_poly.entity_id
_entity_poly.type
_entity_poly.pdbx_seq_one_letter_code
_entity_poly.pdbx_strand_id
1 'polypeptide(L)'
;MLPLWTLAVPALIGLWALSCWLYENLKSLVQIVIAVLTPYFVPAENKSLVERFGKWAVNNVGTNLDYPDDLDRVPEDKLWDVIHINIAAATMLTRIVLPGMKQRRQGAIVNISSGSELQPLPYMTTYAASKAYIRNFTLAMQYELEPFGITCQLVSPLFVTTKMNNFSTTLMKGGLFIPDAESYAKYAVFTLGKTKQTTGYWTHGIQYCLIRLSPEWVRTLVGGIMNKKFREEYHHAQKQTAATVAKAQ
;
A
#
# COMPACT_ATOMS: atom_id res chain seq x y z
N MET A 1 -35.92 38.48 10.09
CA MET A 1 -34.66 37.95 10.65
C MET A 1 -34.70 36.44 10.51
N LEU A 2 -33.74 35.84 9.80
CA LEU A 2 -33.61 34.37 9.75
C LEU A 2 -33.23 33.88 11.16
N PRO A 3 -33.86 32.82 11.68
CA PRO A 3 -33.63 32.40 13.04
C PRO A 3 -32.26 31.75 13.22
N LEU A 4 -31.60 31.96 14.36
CA LEU A 4 -30.23 31.53 14.67
C LEU A 4 -29.91 30.05 14.35
N TRP A 5 -30.90 29.17 14.40
CA TRP A 5 -30.73 27.75 14.06
C TRP A 5 -30.47 27.48 12.57
N THR A 6 -30.84 28.40 11.67
CA THR A 6 -30.57 28.25 10.22
C THR A 6 -29.08 28.31 9.88
N LEU A 7 -28.26 28.92 10.74
CA LEU A 7 -26.80 28.95 10.60
C LEU A 7 -26.10 27.90 11.48
N ALA A 8 -26.69 27.55 12.63
CA ALA A 8 -26.10 26.58 13.55
C ALA A 8 -26.09 25.14 12.99
N VAL A 9 -27.16 24.71 12.32
CA VAL A 9 -27.25 23.33 11.79
C VAL A 9 -26.22 23.07 10.67
N PRO A 10 -26.10 23.92 9.63
CA PRO A 10 -25.05 23.74 8.61
C PRO A 10 -23.63 23.79 9.19
N ALA A 11 -23.39 24.65 10.19
CA ALA A 11 -22.09 24.74 10.86
C ALA A 11 -21.73 23.45 11.61
N LEU A 12 -22.68 22.85 12.33
CA LEU A 12 -22.49 21.56 13.02
C LEU A 12 -22.24 20.42 12.04
N ILE A 13 -23.00 20.36 10.94
CA ILE A 13 -22.78 19.37 9.86
C ILE A 13 -21.38 19.56 9.25
N GLY A 14 -20.98 20.81 8.98
CA GLY A 14 -19.67 21.14 8.46
C GLY A 14 -18.52 20.74 9.39
N LEU A 15 -18.65 21.01 10.70
CA LEU A 15 -17.67 20.60 11.71
C LEU A 15 -17.57 19.07 11.84
N TRP A 16 -18.70 18.37 11.83
CA TRP A 16 -18.73 16.91 11.86
C TRP A 16 -18.06 16.31 10.62
N ALA A 17 -18.42 16.80 9.42
CA ALA A 17 -17.82 16.37 8.17
C ALA A 17 -16.31 16.63 8.12
N LEU A 18 -15.87 17.82 8.57
CA LEU A 18 -14.45 18.17 8.66
C LEU A 18 -13.72 17.26 9.66
N SER A 19 -14.33 16.96 10.80
CA SER A 19 -13.76 16.08 11.81
C SER A 19 -13.62 14.65 11.32
N CYS A 20 -14.64 14.12 10.62
CA CYS A 20 -14.58 12.82 9.96
C CYS A 20 -13.51 12.79 8.87
N TRP A 21 -13.42 13.85 8.06
CA TRP A 21 -12.38 13.97 7.03
C TRP A 21 -10.97 14.01 7.67
N LEU A 22 -10.75 14.82 8.71
CA LEU A 22 -9.48 14.89 9.42
C LEU A 22 -9.13 13.54 10.06
N TYR A 23 -10.10 12.87 10.70
CA TYR A 23 -9.89 11.55 11.28
C TYR A 23 -9.45 10.56 10.22
N GLU A 24 -10.17 10.46 9.10
CA GLU A 24 -9.83 9.54 8.01
C GLU A 24 -8.42 9.81 7.45
N ASN A 25 -8.04 11.08 7.27
CA ASN A 25 -6.75 11.45 6.69
C ASN A 25 -5.56 11.33 7.67
N LEU A 26 -5.77 11.60 8.96
CA LEU A 26 -4.72 11.59 9.99
C LEU A 26 -4.61 10.24 10.73
N LYS A 27 -5.58 9.34 10.59
CA LYS A 27 -5.60 8.03 11.26
C LYS A 27 -4.29 7.26 11.10
N SER A 28 -3.71 7.23 9.91
CA SER A 28 -2.44 6.52 9.66
C SER A 28 -1.28 7.06 10.50
N LEU A 29 -1.18 8.38 10.69
CA LEU A 29 -0.15 8.98 11.55
C LEU A 29 -0.38 8.62 13.02
N VAL A 30 -1.62 8.72 13.49
CA VAL A 30 -1.98 8.32 14.86
C VAL A 30 -1.63 6.86 15.12
N GLN A 31 -1.95 5.97 14.17
CA GLN A 31 -1.62 4.54 14.27
C GLN A 31 -0.11 4.28 14.28
N ILE A 32 0.68 5.05 13.53
CA ILE A 32 2.15 4.94 13.55
C ILE A 32 2.72 5.46 14.86
N VAL A 33 2.26 6.61 15.36
CA VAL A 33 2.67 7.12 16.66
C VAL A 33 2.35 6.09 17.74
N ILE A 34 1.14 5.53 17.73
CA ILE A 34 0.76 4.45 18.65
C ILE A 34 1.70 3.26 18.45
N ALA A 35 1.95 2.80 17.23
CA ALA A 35 2.83 1.65 16.99
C ALA A 35 4.27 1.89 17.45
N VAL A 36 4.83 3.08 17.23
CA VAL A 36 6.19 3.46 17.66
C VAL A 36 6.26 3.57 19.18
N LEU A 37 5.23 4.12 19.82
CA LEU A 37 5.19 4.31 21.27
C LEU A 37 4.81 3.03 22.03
N THR A 38 3.98 2.15 21.44
CA THR A 38 3.48 0.91 22.07
C THR A 38 4.59 0.07 22.69
N PRO A 39 5.74 -0.22 22.05
CA PRO A 39 6.80 -1.00 22.70
C PRO A 39 7.43 -0.33 23.94
N TYR A 40 7.35 1.00 24.09
CA TYR A 40 7.80 1.70 25.29
C TYR A 40 6.80 1.60 26.46
N PHE A 41 5.50 1.44 26.16
CA PHE A 41 4.43 1.36 27.15
C PHE A 41 3.90 -0.06 27.39
N VAL A 42 4.18 -1.00 26.47
CA VAL A 42 3.84 -2.42 26.50
C VAL A 42 5.10 -3.22 26.14
N PRO A 43 6.10 -3.27 27.04
CA PRO A 43 7.44 -3.78 26.74
C PRO A 43 7.53 -5.30 26.51
N ALA A 44 6.43 -6.04 26.67
CA ALA A 44 6.44 -7.50 26.64
C ALA A 44 5.32 -8.07 25.76
N GLU A 45 5.52 -8.10 24.45
CA GLU A 45 4.77 -9.00 23.57
C GLU A 45 5.40 -10.40 23.67
N ASN A 46 5.08 -11.13 24.75
CA ASN A 46 5.73 -12.42 25.09
C ASN A 46 5.31 -13.61 24.21
N LYS A 47 4.45 -13.41 23.21
CA LYS A 47 3.99 -14.47 22.29
C LYS A 47 4.54 -14.23 20.90
N SER A 48 5.14 -15.26 20.31
CA SER A 48 5.50 -15.26 18.90
C SER A 48 4.26 -15.09 18.01
N LEU A 49 4.45 -14.63 16.77
CA LEU A 49 3.34 -14.48 15.82
C LEU A 49 2.61 -15.80 15.56
N VAL A 50 3.33 -16.93 15.60
CA VAL A 50 2.75 -18.26 15.44
C VAL A 50 1.87 -18.63 16.63
N GLU A 51 2.28 -18.32 17.86
CA GLU A 51 1.44 -18.53 19.04
C GLU A 51 0.21 -17.61 19.05
N ARG A 52 0.37 -16.39 18.54
CA ARG A 52 -0.68 -15.38 18.51
C ARG A 52 -1.74 -15.68 17.44
N PHE A 53 -1.32 -16.00 16.22
CA PHE A 53 -2.20 -16.12 15.06
C PHE A 53 -2.36 -17.55 14.53
N GLY A 54 -1.58 -18.51 15.00
CA GLY A 54 -1.54 -19.86 14.43
C GLY A 54 -1.02 -19.83 12.98
N LYS A 55 -1.64 -20.62 12.09
CA LYS A 55 -1.35 -20.57 10.65
C LYS A 55 -1.86 -19.25 10.06
N TRP A 56 -0.95 -18.48 9.49
CA TRP A 56 -1.17 -17.14 8.92
C TRP A 56 -0.72 -17.13 7.45
N ALA A 57 -1.27 -16.20 6.66
CA ALA A 57 -1.00 -16.07 5.24
C ALA A 57 -0.57 -14.64 4.90
N VAL A 58 0.40 -14.50 4.01
CA VAL A 58 0.88 -13.21 3.49
C VAL A 58 0.76 -13.21 1.98
N ASN A 59 -0.21 -12.46 1.45
CA ASN A 59 -0.36 -12.22 0.02
C ASN A 59 0.53 -11.04 -0.38
N ASN A 60 1.83 -11.33 -0.54
CA ASN A 60 2.84 -10.36 -0.97
C ASN A 60 3.20 -10.46 -2.45
N VAL A 61 3.02 -11.65 -3.06
CA VAL A 61 3.40 -11.86 -4.46
C VAL A 61 2.64 -10.87 -5.34
N GLY A 62 3.40 -10.12 -6.12
CA GLY A 62 2.88 -9.10 -7.01
C GLY A 62 3.86 -8.88 -8.16
N THR A 63 3.34 -8.47 -9.30
CA THR A 63 4.10 -8.03 -10.46
C THR A 63 3.75 -6.58 -10.79
N ASN A 64 4.65 -5.96 -11.53
CA ASN A 64 4.52 -4.60 -12.02
C ASN A 64 4.89 -4.54 -13.50
N LEU A 65 4.59 -3.43 -14.16
CA LEU A 65 5.13 -3.14 -15.49
C LEU A 65 6.65 -3.07 -15.43
N ASP A 66 7.32 -3.42 -16.52
CA ASP A 66 8.78 -3.40 -16.58
C ASP A 66 9.33 -1.97 -16.44
N TYR A 67 8.57 -0.99 -16.90
CA TYR A 67 8.74 0.44 -16.66
C TYR A 67 7.38 1.14 -16.92
N PRO A 68 7.18 2.39 -16.47
CA PRO A 68 5.92 3.10 -16.75
C PRO A 68 5.75 3.40 -18.24
N ASP A 69 4.67 2.93 -18.85
CA ASP A 69 4.38 3.17 -20.28
C ASP A 69 2.89 3.44 -20.56
N ASP A 70 2.59 3.92 -21.76
CA ASP A 70 1.22 4.15 -22.22
C ASP A 70 0.48 2.81 -22.34
N LEU A 71 -0.80 2.78 -21.95
CA LEU A 71 -1.55 1.51 -21.83
C LEU A 71 -1.60 0.73 -23.14
N ASP A 72 -1.72 1.41 -24.27
CA ASP A 72 -1.75 0.86 -25.62
C ASP A 72 -0.39 0.31 -26.10
N ARG A 73 0.69 0.61 -25.37
CA ARG A 73 2.05 0.12 -25.65
C ARG A 73 2.47 -1.03 -24.75
N VAL A 74 1.76 -1.23 -23.64
CA VAL A 74 2.05 -2.36 -22.74
C VAL A 74 1.58 -3.65 -23.40
N PRO A 75 2.44 -4.68 -23.49
CA PRO A 75 2.05 -5.99 -24.00
C PRO A 75 0.84 -6.57 -23.26
N GLU A 76 -0.09 -7.18 -24.00
CA GLU A 76 -1.34 -7.70 -23.44
C GLU A 76 -1.10 -8.77 -22.36
N ASP A 77 -0.14 -9.67 -22.59
CA ASP A 77 0.29 -10.69 -21.64
C ASP A 77 0.74 -10.06 -20.31
N LYS A 78 1.49 -8.95 -20.37
CA LYS A 78 1.91 -8.22 -19.17
C LYS A 78 0.72 -7.60 -18.41
N LEU A 79 -0.30 -7.13 -19.12
CA LEU A 79 -1.53 -6.62 -18.50
C LEU A 79 -2.28 -7.75 -17.78
N TRP A 80 -2.39 -8.92 -18.41
CA TRP A 80 -2.99 -10.12 -17.80
C TRP A 80 -2.19 -10.65 -16.62
N ASP A 81 -0.86 -10.62 -16.69
CA ASP A 81 0.02 -10.99 -15.58
C ASP A 81 -0.26 -10.15 -14.34
N VAL A 82 -0.39 -8.82 -14.50
CA VAL A 82 -0.75 -7.92 -13.40
C VAL A 82 -2.10 -8.31 -12.80
N ILE A 83 -3.11 -8.61 -13.61
CA ILE A 83 -4.44 -9.01 -13.12
C ILE A 83 -4.37 -10.37 -12.41
N HIS A 84 -3.79 -11.38 -13.03
CA HIS A 84 -3.74 -12.73 -12.46
C HIS A 84 -2.91 -12.80 -11.18
N ILE A 85 -1.73 -12.18 -11.18
CA ILE A 85 -0.80 -12.24 -10.05
C ILE A 85 -1.28 -11.32 -8.92
N ASN A 86 -1.66 -10.07 -9.20
CA ASN A 86 -1.97 -9.12 -8.13
C ASN A 86 -3.40 -9.29 -7.60
N ILE A 87 -4.37 -9.73 -8.43
CA ILE A 87 -5.79 -9.81 -8.06
C ILE A 87 -6.19 -11.27 -7.86
N ALA A 88 -6.18 -12.07 -8.93
CA ALA A 88 -6.77 -13.41 -8.89
C ALA A 88 -6.08 -14.33 -7.87
N ALA A 89 -4.74 -14.33 -7.84
CA ALA A 89 -3.97 -15.14 -6.90
C ALA A 89 -4.26 -14.76 -5.45
N ALA A 90 -4.25 -13.47 -5.10
CA ALA A 90 -4.53 -13.00 -3.74
C ALA A 90 -5.95 -13.39 -3.29
N THR A 91 -6.94 -13.25 -4.17
CA THR A 91 -8.33 -13.62 -3.89
C THR A 91 -8.48 -15.14 -3.68
N MET A 92 -7.91 -15.95 -4.58
CA MET A 92 -8.04 -17.40 -4.51
C MET A 92 -7.27 -18.01 -3.34
N LEU A 93 -6.03 -17.57 -3.09
CA LEU A 93 -5.24 -18.03 -1.94
C LEU A 93 -5.94 -17.70 -0.63
N THR A 94 -6.51 -16.49 -0.52
CA THR A 94 -7.30 -16.11 0.65
C THR A 94 -8.52 -17.02 0.81
N ARG A 95 -9.29 -17.26 -0.25
CA ARG A 95 -10.44 -18.17 -0.23
C ARG A 95 -10.06 -19.58 0.26
N ILE A 96 -8.91 -20.09 -0.14
CA ILE A 96 -8.43 -21.44 0.24
C ILE A 96 -8.13 -21.53 1.74
N VAL A 97 -7.49 -20.51 2.34
CA VAL A 97 -7.07 -20.57 3.75
C VAL A 97 -8.20 -20.26 4.73
N LEU A 98 -9.22 -19.51 4.29
CA LEU A 98 -10.28 -19.00 5.16
C LEU A 98 -11.10 -20.06 5.92
N PRO A 99 -11.56 -21.17 5.30
CA PRO A 99 -12.35 -22.18 6.02
C PRO A 99 -11.61 -22.72 7.25
N GLY A 100 -10.32 -23.04 7.10
CA GLY A 100 -9.50 -23.54 8.20
C GLY A 100 -9.27 -22.49 9.29
N MET A 101 -9.06 -21.22 8.92
CA MET A 101 -8.95 -20.13 9.91
C MET A 101 -10.25 -19.92 10.68
N LYS A 102 -11.41 -19.97 9.99
CA LYS A 102 -12.74 -19.83 10.60
C LYS A 102 -13.05 -20.97 11.56
N GLN A 103 -12.73 -22.22 11.20
CA GLN A 103 -12.93 -23.37 12.07
C GLN A 103 -12.15 -23.26 13.39
N ARG A 104 -10.92 -22.75 13.35
CA ARG A 104 -10.07 -22.55 14.53
C ARG A 104 -10.36 -21.26 15.29
N ARG A 105 -11.18 -20.36 14.72
CA ARG A 105 -11.43 -18.99 15.19
C ARG A 105 -10.13 -18.22 15.48
N GLN A 106 -9.10 -18.51 14.68
CA GLN A 106 -7.74 -17.98 14.85
C GLN A 106 -7.02 -17.98 13.49
N GLY A 107 -6.43 -16.84 13.14
CA GLY A 107 -5.67 -16.66 11.91
C GLY A 107 -5.24 -15.23 11.68
N ALA A 108 -4.27 -15.03 10.80
CA ALA A 108 -3.94 -13.73 10.24
C ALA A 108 -3.79 -13.79 8.71
N ILE A 109 -4.31 -12.78 8.03
CA ILE A 109 -4.11 -12.54 6.60
C ILE A 109 -3.50 -11.15 6.44
N VAL A 110 -2.36 -11.08 5.74
CA VAL A 110 -1.70 -9.82 5.40
C VAL A 110 -1.70 -9.65 3.90
N ASN A 111 -2.29 -8.57 3.40
CA ASN A 111 -2.32 -8.24 1.99
C ASN A 111 -1.43 -7.03 1.70
N ILE A 112 -0.52 -7.18 0.74
CA ILE A 112 0.41 -6.12 0.34
C ILE A 112 -0.15 -5.36 -0.86
N SER A 113 -0.62 -4.15 -0.59
CA SER A 113 -1.08 -3.22 -1.61
C SER A 113 0.05 -2.27 -2.05
N SER A 114 -0.22 -0.98 -2.19
CA SER A 114 0.75 0.08 -2.48
C SER A 114 0.14 1.44 -2.20
N GLY A 115 0.95 2.48 -1.98
CA GLY A 115 0.50 3.87 -1.95
C GLY A 115 -0.22 4.31 -3.25
N SER A 116 -0.01 3.60 -4.36
CA SER A 116 -0.77 3.83 -5.60
C SER A 116 -2.24 3.44 -5.51
N GLU A 117 -2.67 2.71 -4.48
CA GLU A 117 -4.08 2.36 -4.26
C GLU A 117 -4.99 3.56 -4.03
N LEU A 118 -4.40 4.72 -3.71
CA LEU A 118 -5.14 5.91 -3.32
C LEU A 118 -5.62 6.74 -4.52
N GLN A 119 -5.01 6.62 -5.71
CA GLN A 119 -5.34 7.46 -6.87
C GLN A 119 -5.25 6.70 -8.20
N PRO A 120 -5.91 7.20 -9.26
CA PRO A 120 -5.49 6.91 -10.62
C PRO A 120 -4.01 7.26 -10.82
N LEU A 121 -3.27 6.36 -11.49
CA LEU A 121 -1.85 6.53 -11.72
C LEU A 121 -1.53 6.40 -13.23
N PRO A 122 -1.39 7.52 -13.96
CA PRO A 122 -1.04 7.49 -15.36
C PRO A 122 0.26 6.72 -15.62
N TYR A 123 0.32 5.99 -16.73
CA TYR A 123 1.43 5.13 -17.16
C TYR A 123 1.68 3.87 -16.30
N MET A 124 0.87 3.67 -15.25
CA MET A 124 0.90 2.48 -14.37
C MET A 124 -0.54 2.06 -14.03
N THR A 125 -1.43 2.16 -15.03
CA THR A 125 -2.89 2.12 -14.85
C THR A 125 -3.38 0.80 -14.27
N THR A 126 -2.99 -0.33 -14.88
CA THR A 126 -3.37 -1.67 -14.42
C THR A 126 -2.77 -2.00 -13.06
N TYR A 127 -1.53 -1.57 -12.81
CA TYR A 127 -0.88 -1.75 -11.50
C TYR A 127 -1.66 -1.02 -10.41
N ALA A 128 -1.92 0.29 -10.56
CA ALA A 128 -2.65 1.06 -9.56
C ALA A 128 -4.08 0.56 -9.34
N ALA A 129 -4.78 0.18 -10.42
CA ALA A 129 -6.10 -0.45 -10.33
C ALA A 129 -6.06 -1.76 -9.53
N SER A 130 -5.05 -2.61 -9.76
CA SER A 130 -4.89 -3.87 -9.01
C SER A 130 -4.65 -3.63 -7.50
N LYS A 131 -3.93 -2.57 -7.15
CA LYS A 131 -3.68 -2.21 -5.74
C LYS A 131 -4.92 -1.58 -5.09
N ALA A 132 -5.69 -0.78 -5.84
CA ALA A 132 -7.01 -0.31 -5.38
C ALA A 132 -8.00 -1.48 -5.14
N TYR A 133 -7.96 -2.53 -5.96
CA TYR A 133 -8.71 -3.76 -5.70
C TYR A 133 -8.29 -4.38 -4.36
N ILE A 134 -6.98 -4.60 -4.15
CA ILE A 134 -6.48 -5.24 -2.94
C ILE A 134 -6.83 -4.43 -1.68
N ARG A 135 -6.78 -3.10 -1.74
CA ARG A 135 -7.28 -2.24 -0.66
C ARG A 135 -8.71 -2.61 -0.29
N ASN A 136 -9.63 -2.48 -1.24
CA ASN A 136 -11.06 -2.67 -0.97
C ASN A 136 -11.38 -4.11 -0.57
N PHE A 137 -10.77 -5.09 -1.24
CA PHE A 137 -10.86 -6.51 -0.90
C PHE A 137 -10.46 -6.76 0.56
N THR A 138 -9.34 -6.19 1.01
CA THR A 138 -8.84 -6.35 2.38
C THR A 138 -9.75 -5.67 3.41
N LEU A 139 -10.23 -4.46 3.13
CA LEU A 139 -11.10 -3.73 4.06
C LEU A 139 -12.47 -4.40 4.23
N ALA A 140 -13.04 -4.95 3.15
CA ALA A 140 -14.26 -5.73 3.24
C ALA A 140 -14.05 -6.99 4.10
N MET A 141 -12.96 -7.73 3.85
CA MET A 141 -12.63 -8.92 4.65
C MET A 141 -12.37 -8.61 6.13
N GLN A 142 -11.81 -7.44 6.46
CA GLN A 142 -11.66 -7.03 7.87
C GLN A 142 -12.98 -7.04 8.62
N TYR A 143 -14.06 -6.59 7.98
CA TYR A 143 -15.39 -6.59 8.54
C TYR A 143 -15.97 -8.01 8.63
N GLU A 144 -15.88 -8.78 7.54
CA GLU A 144 -16.43 -10.14 7.46
C GLU A 144 -15.76 -11.15 8.40
N LEU A 145 -14.47 -10.95 8.70
CA LEU A 145 -13.64 -11.91 9.42
C LEU A 145 -13.50 -11.59 10.92
N GLU A 146 -13.87 -10.39 11.35
CA GLU A 146 -13.83 -9.96 12.76
C GLU A 146 -14.64 -10.89 13.69
N PRO A 147 -15.88 -11.31 13.34
CA PRO A 147 -16.65 -12.23 14.18
C PRO A 147 -16.02 -13.62 14.33
N PHE A 148 -15.04 -13.97 13.50
CA PHE A 148 -14.31 -15.25 13.54
C PHE A 148 -12.96 -15.14 14.26
N GLY A 149 -12.60 -13.99 14.83
CA GLY A 149 -11.30 -13.81 15.51
C GLY A 149 -10.10 -13.84 14.56
N ILE A 150 -10.32 -13.60 13.26
CA ILE A 150 -9.25 -13.60 12.25
C ILE A 150 -8.79 -12.17 12.02
N THR A 151 -7.48 -11.94 12.15
CA THR A 151 -6.87 -10.64 11.86
C THR A 151 -6.66 -10.50 10.36
N CYS A 152 -7.14 -9.43 9.76
CA CYS A 152 -6.85 -9.09 8.37
C CYS A 152 -6.16 -7.71 8.33
N GLN A 153 -4.95 -7.64 7.79
CA GLN A 153 -4.16 -6.40 7.75
C GLN A 153 -3.86 -6.00 6.31
N LEU A 154 -4.10 -4.72 6.01
CA LEU A 154 -3.64 -4.07 4.79
C LEU A 154 -2.30 -3.40 5.05
N VAL A 155 -1.32 -3.69 4.19
CA VAL A 155 -0.04 -2.96 4.16
C VAL A 155 0.04 -2.21 2.84
N SER A 156 0.28 -0.90 2.88
CA SER A 156 0.35 -0.02 1.71
C SER A 156 1.74 0.61 1.58
N PRO A 157 2.75 -0.14 1.09
CA PRO A 157 4.09 0.38 0.88
C PRO A 157 4.13 1.53 -0.15
N LEU A 158 5.01 2.49 0.06
CA LEU A 158 5.57 3.33 -1.01
C LEU A 158 6.80 2.63 -1.60
N PHE A 159 7.76 3.38 -2.16
CA PHE A 159 8.92 2.78 -2.79
C PHE A 159 9.82 2.06 -1.76
N VAL A 160 10.16 0.82 -2.05
CA VAL A 160 11.12 0.00 -1.31
C VAL A 160 12.17 -0.48 -2.31
N THR A 161 13.45 -0.52 -1.94
CA THR A 161 14.49 -1.00 -2.84
C THR A 161 14.33 -2.50 -3.07
N THR A 162 13.77 -2.86 -4.22
CA THR A 162 13.45 -4.24 -4.60
C THR A 162 13.63 -4.37 -6.11
N LYS A 163 13.77 -5.62 -6.59
CA LYS A 163 13.88 -5.91 -8.02
C LYS A 163 12.72 -5.35 -8.85
N MET A 164 11.54 -5.16 -8.25
CA MET A 164 10.35 -4.58 -8.89
C MET A 164 10.56 -3.12 -9.31
N ASN A 165 11.50 -2.40 -8.67
CA ASN A 165 11.81 -0.99 -8.96
C ASN A 165 13.12 -0.81 -9.75
N ASN A 166 13.68 -1.88 -10.32
CA ASN A 166 14.94 -1.85 -11.07
C ASN A 166 14.89 -0.95 -12.33
N PHE A 167 13.71 -0.51 -12.75
CA PHE A 167 13.56 0.43 -13.86
C PHE A 167 14.06 1.84 -13.55
N SER A 168 14.26 2.19 -12.27
CA SER A 168 14.79 3.48 -11.85
C SER A 168 16.02 3.31 -10.97
N THR A 169 17.16 3.82 -11.43
CA THR A 169 18.39 3.88 -10.64
C THR A 169 18.23 4.76 -9.40
N THR A 170 17.39 5.79 -9.49
CA THR A 170 17.05 6.68 -8.38
C THR A 170 16.35 5.92 -7.26
N LEU A 171 15.38 5.07 -7.60
CA LEU A 171 14.71 4.23 -6.60
C LEU A 171 15.69 3.20 -6.00
N MET A 172 16.57 2.63 -6.82
CA MET A 172 17.54 1.63 -6.35
C MET A 172 18.65 2.20 -5.45
N LYS A 173 18.94 3.50 -5.52
CA LYS A 173 19.86 4.17 -4.57
C LYS A 173 19.32 4.18 -3.14
N GLY A 174 18.00 4.03 -2.96
CA GLY A 174 17.36 4.10 -1.65
C GLY A 174 17.41 5.49 -1.03
N GLY A 175 17.09 5.57 0.26
CA GLY A 175 17.15 6.80 1.06
C GLY A 175 16.19 6.76 2.25
N LEU A 176 16.04 7.89 2.94
CA LEU A 176 15.17 7.99 4.11
C LEU A 176 13.70 7.57 3.84
N PHE A 177 13.21 7.87 2.63
CA PHE A 177 11.85 7.55 2.19
C PHE A 177 11.77 6.31 1.30
N ILE A 178 12.89 5.60 1.10
CA ILE A 178 13.00 4.42 0.25
C ILE A 178 13.88 3.39 0.99
N PRO A 179 13.32 2.69 2.00
CA PRO A 179 14.07 1.72 2.77
C PRO A 179 14.41 0.49 1.92
N ASP A 180 15.38 -0.30 2.39
CA ASP A 180 15.62 -1.64 1.87
C ASP A 180 14.55 -2.63 2.30
N ALA A 181 14.47 -3.76 1.58
CA ALA A 181 13.45 -4.76 1.80
C ALA A 181 13.51 -5.42 3.19
N GLU A 182 14.70 -5.61 3.75
CA GLU A 182 14.88 -6.25 5.05
C GLU A 182 14.43 -5.32 6.17
N SER A 183 14.92 -4.08 6.16
CA SER A 183 14.46 -3.02 7.05
C SER A 183 12.94 -2.87 6.95
N TYR A 184 12.40 -2.73 5.74
CA TYR A 184 10.96 -2.60 5.53
C TYR A 184 10.17 -3.76 6.15
N ALA A 185 10.59 -5.00 5.87
CA ALA A 185 9.92 -6.20 6.40
C ALA A 185 9.92 -6.23 7.93
N LYS A 186 11.03 -5.89 8.58
CA LYS A 186 11.14 -5.84 10.05
C LYS A 186 10.10 -4.90 10.67
N TYR A 187 9.98 -3.69 10.14
CA TYR A 187 8.98 -2.73 10.63
C TYR A 187 7.55 -3.14 10.27
N ALA A 188 7.33 -3.68 9.07
CA ALA A 188 5.99 -4.09 8.64
C ALA A 188 5.45 -5.22 9.51
N VAL A 189 6.26 -6.25 9.78
CA VAL A 189 5.92 -7.38 10.65
C VAL A 189 5.59 -6.90 12.07
N PHE A 190 6.32 -5.90 12.58
CA PHE A 190 6.06 -5.35 13.91
C PHE A 190 4.65 -4.78 14.07
N THR A 191 4.02 -4.34 12.98
CA THR A 191 2.66 -3.77 13.01
C THR A 191 1.55 -4.82 13.00
N LEU A 192 1.86 -6.10 12.75
CA LEU A 192 0.86 -7.15 12.58
C LEU A 192 0.00 -7.31 13.85
N GLY A 193 -1.31 -7.17 13.67
CA GLY A 193 -2.30 -7.23 14.76
C GLY A 193 -2.25 -6.07 15.74
N LYS A 194 -1.44 -5.03 15.49
CA LYS A 194 -1.50 -3.75 16.22
C LYS A 194 -2.36 -2.73 15.50
N THR A 195 -2.43 -2.84 14.18
CA THR A 195 -3.29 -2.00 13.34
C THR A 195 -3.88 -2.78 12.18
N LYS A 196 -5.09 -2.39 11.75
CA LYS A 196 -5.75 -2.96 10.57
C LYS A 196 -5.16 -2.43 9.25
N GLN A 197 -4.58 -1.23 9.25
CA GLN A 197 -4.00 -0.60 8.06
C GLN A 197 -2.68 0.09 8.40
N THR A 198 -1.63 -0.17 7.64
CA THR A 198 -0.31 0.43 7.84
C THR A 198 0.40 0.68 6.52
N THR A 199 1.39 1.57 6.51
CA THR A 199 2.34 1.70 5.40
C THR A 199 3.54 0.76 5.52
N GLY A 200 3.63 0.01 6.62
CA GLY A 200 4.71 -0.91 6.97
C GLY A 200 6.01 -0.24 7.42
N TYR A 201 6.18 1.06 7.17
CA TYR A 201 7.36 1.83 7.55
C TYR A 201 6.97 3.26 7.92
N TRP A 202 7.64 3.85 8.90
CA TRP A 202 7.18 5.10 9.51
C TRP A 202 7.30 6.32 8.57
N THR A 203 8.37 6.43 7.78
CA THR A 203 8.53 7.52 6.80
C THR A 203 7.51 7.43 5.68
N HIS A 204 7.14 6.20 5.28
CA HIS A 204 6.03 5.97 4.37
C HIS A 204 4.71 6.48 4.95
N GLY A 205 4.52 6.43 6.28
CA GLY A 205 3.38 7.00 6.96
C GLY A 205 3.21 8.50 6.74
N ILE A 206 4.33 9.23 6.80
CA ILE A 206 4.37 10.67 6.54
C ILE A 206 3.98 10.94 5.10
N GLN A 207 4.61 10.25 4.14
CA GLN A 207 4.29 10.39 2.72
C GLN A 207 2.83 10.05 2.43
N TYR A 208 2.32 8.95 2.98
CA TYR A 208 0.95 8.51 2.80
C TYR A 208 -0.06 9.53 3.34
N CYS A 209 0.24 10.16 4.49
CA CYS A 209 -0.58 11.26 5.01
C CYS A 209 -0.60 12.46 4.05
N LEU A 210 0.56 12.88 3.55
CA LEU A 210 0.64 14.01 2.59
C LEU A 210 -0.12 13.71 1.30
N ILE A 211 -0.04 12.46 0.82
CA ILE A 211 -0.84 12.00 -0.32
C ILE A 211 -2.33 12.13 0.02
N ARG A 212 -2.81 11.56 1.13
CA ARG A 212 -4.24 11.61 1.46
C ARG A 212 -4.79 13.04 1.63
N LEU A 213 -4.00 13.98 2.15
CA LEU A 213 -4.38 15.39 2.25
C LEU A 213 -4.50 16.10 0.89
N SER A 214 -3.89 15.56 -0.15
CA SER A 214 -3.88 16.14 -1.49
C SER A 214 -5.13 15.72 -2.29
N PRO A 215 -5.81 16.65 -2.98
CA PRO A 215 -6.90 16.32 -3.89
C PRO A 215 -6.47 15.28 -4.95
N GLU A 216 -7.41 14.44 -5.40
CA GLU A 216 -7.11 13.36 -6.34
C GLU A 216 -6.49 13.86 -7.65
N TRP A 217 -6.98 14.97 -8.20
CA TRP A 217 -6.42 15.54 -9.44
C TRP A 217 -4.96 15.97 -9.27
N VAL A 218 -4.57 16.50 -8.09
CA VAL A 218 -3.18 16.86 -7.78
C VAL A 218 -2.32 15.60 -7.75
N ARG A 219 -2.79 14.56 -7.05
CA ARG A 219 -2.06 13.29 -6.93
C ARG A 219 -1.90 12.59 -8.27
N THR A 220 -2.93 12.62 -9.10
CA THR A 220 -2.93 12.03 -10.45
C THR A 220 -1.94 12.78 -11.34
N LEU A 221 -1.93 14.11 -11.29
CA LEU A 221 -0.98 14.95 -12.03
C LEU A 221 0.47 14.68 -11.60
N VAL A 222 0.75 14.74 -10.30
CA VAL A 222 2.08 14.49 -9.74
C VAL A 222 2.56 13.06 -10.06
N GLY A 223 1.66 12.07 -9.93
CA GLY A 223 1.95 10.68 -10.28
C GLY A 223 2.29 10.51 -11.76
N GLY A 224 1.57 11.20 -12.65
CA GLY A 224 1.86 11.21 -14.08
C GLY A 224 3.22 11.83 -14.41
N ILE A 225 3.53 12.99 -13.83
CA ILE A 225 4.84 13.64 -14.00
C ILE A 225 5.98 12.73 -13.52
N MET A 226 5.82 12.13 -12.33
CA MET A 226 6.79 11.22 -11.73
C MET A 226 7.04 9.99 -12.62
N ASN A 227 5.97 9.33 -13.09
CA ASN A 227 6.09 8.15 -13.92
C ASN A 227 6.68 8.45 -15.30
N LYS A 228 6.39 9.62 -15.88
CA LYS A 228 7.05 10.06 -17.12
C LYS A 228 8.56 10.21 -16.92
N LYS A 229 8.98 10.78 -15.79
CA LYS A 229 10.41 10.88 -15.44
C LYS A 229 11.07 9.51 -15.27
N PHE A 230 10.38 8.54 -14.64
CA PHE A 230 10.91 7.18 -14.54
C PHE A 230 11.01 6.48 -15.90
N ARG A 231 10.05 6.70 -16.80
CA ARG A 231 10.14 6.22 -18.19
C ARG A 231 11.37 6.79 -18.90
N GLU A 232 11.58 8.11 -18.80
CA GLU A 232 12.75 8.79 -19.37
C GLU A 232 14.06 8.22 -18.79
N GLU A 233 14.14 8.06 -17.47
CA GLU A 233 15.29 7.46 -16.78
C GLU A 233 15.60 6.05 -17.30
N TYR A 234 14.57 5.21 -17.44
CA TYR A 234 14.71 3.85 -17.95
C TYR A 234 15.30 3.83 -19.37
N HIS A 235 14.75 4.63 -20.29
CA HIS A 235 15.25 4.69 -21.67
C HIS A 235 16.67 5.26 -21.74
N HIS A 236 17.02 6.22 -20.88
CA HIS A 236 18.38 6.73 -20.79
C HIS A 236 19.37 5.65 -20.32
N ALA A 237 19.00 4.87 -19.29
CA ALA A 237 19.82 3.77 -18.80
C ALA A 237 20.04 2.70 -19.89
N GLN A 238 19.00 2.30 -20.62
CA GLN A 238 19.09 1.32 -21.71
C GLN A 238 20.05 1.78 -22.83
N LYS A 239 19.98 3.05 -23.23
CA LYS A 239 20.89 3.62 -24.24
C LYS A 239 22.34 3.61 -23.77
N GLN A 240 22.59 3.92 -22.50
CA GLN A 240 23.94 3.89 -21.93
C GLN A 240 24.50 2.45 -21.87
N THR A 241 23.68 1.49 -21.46
CA THR A 241 24.05 0.07 -21.45
C THR A 241 24.40 -0.41 -22.86
N ALA A 242 23.55 -0.13 -23.85
CA ALA A 242 23.81 -0.48 -25.25
C ALA A 242 25.10 0.16 -25.79
N ALA A 243 25.34 1.44 -25.51
CA ALA A 243 26.57 2.13 -25.91
C ALA A 243 27.82 1.56 -25.22
N THR A 244 27.70 1.07 -24.00
CA THR A 244 28.81 0.46 -23.25
C THR A 244 29.16 -0.91 -23.82
N VAL A 245 28.13 -1.73 -24.14
CA VAL A 245 28.30 -3.04 -24.77
C VAL A 245 28.94 -2.89 -26.16
N ALA A 246 28.48 -1.91 -26.96
CA ALA A 246 29.05 -1.65 -28.29
C ALA A 246 30.50 -1.18 -28.25
N LYS A 247 30.94 -0.50 -27.17
CA LYS A 247 32.35 -0.10 -26.98
C LYS A 247 33.24 -1.24 -26.46
N ALA A 248 32.66 -2.31 -25.94
CA ALA A 248 33.36 -3.47 -25.42
C ALA A 248 33.55 -4.59 -26.47
N GLN A 249 32.97 -4.43 -27.66
CA GLN A 249 33.12 -5.27 -28.84
C GLN A 249 34.13 -4.63 -29.81
#